data_AF-A0AAD3UL14-F1
#
_entry.id   AF-A0AAD3UL14-F1
#
_cell.length_a   1.000
_cell.length_b   1.000
_cell.length_c   1.000
_cell.angle_alpha   90.00
_cell.angle_beta   90.00
_cell.angle_gamma   90.00
#
_symmetry.space_group_name_H-M   'P 1'
#
loop_
_entity.id
_entity.type
_entity.pdbx_description
1 polymer ?
#
loop_
_entity_poly.entity_id
_entity_poly.type
_entity_poly.pdbx_seq_one_letter_code
_entity_poly.pdbx_strand_id
1 'polypeptide(L)' 'MLKTYDVPVNPTERTHHLISLAELMRDVWGSKADSRDDYLEALIAMLDMSLRDLHGLLEGNELPEVRHA' A
#
# COMPACT_ATOMS: atom_id res chain seq x y z
N MET A 1 -11.98 22.17 11.21
CA MET A 1 -11.27 21.04 11.84
C MET A 1 -11.45 19.82 10.96
N LEU A 2 -10.39 19.33 10.32
CA LEU A 2 -10.38 17.99 9.74
C LEU A 2 -10.40 16.99 10.90
N LYS A 3 -11.44 16.15 10.97
CA LYS A 3 -11.47 15.05 11.92
C LYS A 3 -10.52 13.98 11.39
N THR A 4 -9.35 13.86 11.99
CA THR A 4 -8.50 12.68 11.82
C THR A 4 -9.17 11.56 12.60
N TYR A 5 -9.81 10.64 11.87
CA TYR A 5 -10.19 9.37 12.44
C TYR A 5 -8.89 8.58 12.62
N ASP A 6 -8.42 8.47 13.86
CA ASP A 6 -7.48 7.40 14.23
C ASP A 6 -8.22 6.09 14.06
N VAL A 7 -8.28 5.61 12.81
CA VAL A 7 -8.56 4.21 12.57
C VAL A 7 -7.28 3.50 12.99
N PRO A 8 -7.29 2.70 14.07
CA PRO A 8 -6.11 1.93 14.44
C PRO A 8 -5.87 0.91 13.33
N VAL A 9 -5.00 1.27 12.39
CA VAL A 9 -4.63 0.39 11.29
C VAL A 9 -3.60 -0.60 11.81
N ASN A 10 -3.98 -1.88 11.87
CA ASN A 10 -3.09 -2.94 12.33
C ASN A 10 -2.01 -3.23 11.27
N PRO A 11 -0.71 -3.05 11.57
CA PRO A 11 0.37 -3.34 10.61
C PRO A 11 0.37 -4.79 10.09
N THR A 12 -0.10 -5.74 10.90
CA THR A 12 -0.27 -7.14 10.48
C THR A 12 -1.34 -7.28 9.39
N GLU A 13 -2.46 -6.58 9.50
CA GLU A 13 -3.52 -6.58 8.49
C GLU A 13 -3.06 -5.92 7.18
N ARG A 14 -2.28 -4.83 7.28
CA ARG A 14 -1.63 -4.21 6.11
C ARG A 14 -0.63 -5.14 5.44
N THR A 15 0.16 -5.87 6.22
CA THR A 15 1.08 -6.88 5.68
C THR A 15 0.32 -8.00 4.98
N HIS A 16 -0.83 -8.43 5.51
CA HIS A 16 -1.68 -9.43 4.85
C HIS A 16 -2.19 -8.94 3.49
N HIS A 17 -2.63 -7.68 3.39
CA HIS A 17 -3.03 -7.10 2.10
C HIS A 17 -1.89 -7.04 1.08
N LEU A 18 -0.66 -6.75 1.51
CA LEU A 18 0.52 -6.79 0.65
C LEU A 18 0.81 -8.20 0.12
N ILE A 19 0.65 -9.22 0.96
CA ILE A 19 0.80 -10.62 0.55
C ILE A 19 -0.25 -10.98 -0.52
N SER A 20 -1.53 -10.66 -0.26
CA SER A 20 -2.60 -10.91 -1.23
C SER A 20 -2.38 -10.18 -2.56
N LEU A 21 -1.84 -8.96 -2.51
CA LEU A 21 -1.52 -8.19 -3.71
C LEU A 21 -0.38 -8.84 -4.52
N ALA A 22 0.66 -9.33 -3.84
CA ALA A 22 1.76 -10.05 -4.48
C ALA A 22 1.31 -11.39 -5.10
N GLU A 23 0.38 -12.09 -4.45
CA GLU A 23 -0.25 -13.30 -5.00
C GLU A 23 -1.07 -12.97 -6.26
N LEU A 24 -1.90 -11.93 -6.21
CA LEU A 24 -2.68 -11.49 -7.37
C LEU A 24 -1.78 -11.08 -8.55
N MET A 25 -0.67 -10.38 -8.29
CA MET A 25 0.31 -10.04 -9.33
C MET A 25 0.91 -11.30 -9.98
N ARG A 26 1.18 -12.34 -9.19
CA ARG A 26 1.69 -13.62 -9.71
C ARG A 26 0.65 -14.32 -10.59
N ASP A 27 -0.61 -14.32 -10.18
CA ASP A 27 -1.70 -14.92 -10.94
C ASP A 27 -1.94 -14.19 -12.26
N VAL A 28 -1.91 -12.85 -12.23
CA VAL A 28 -2.02 -12.02 -13.44
C VAL A 28 -0.81 -12.25 -14.34
N TRP A 29 0.41 -12.31 -13.81
CA TRP A 29 1.61 -12.62 -14.60
C TRP A 29 1.51 -13.96 -15.35
N GLY A 30 0.92 -14.97 -14.71
CA GLY A 30 0.64 -16.28 -15.32
C GLY A 30 -0.52 -16.29 -16.33
N SER A 31 -1.30 -15.21 -16.39
CA SER A 31 -2.45 -15.07 -17.30
C SER A 31 -2.03 -14.84 -18.75
N LYS A 32 -2.89 -15.28 -19.68
CA LYS A 32 -2.80 -14.99 -21.12
C LYS A 32 -3.79 -13.91 -21.57
N ALA A 33 -4.34 -13.14 -20.62
CA ALA A 33 -5.24 -12.03 -20.95
C ALA A 33 -4.49 -10.94 -21.72
N ASP A 34 -5.13 -10.35 -22.72
CA ASP A 34 -4.54 -9.26 -23.52
C ASP A 34 -4.28 -8.01 -22.65
N SER A 35 -5.06 -7.83 -21.57
CA SER A 35 -4.94 -6.74 -20.61
C SER A 35 -3.95 -7.03 -19.47
N ARG A 36 -3.15 -8.09 -19.55
CA ARG A 36 -2.25 -8.52 -18.47
C ARG A 36 -1.33 -7.38 -18.03
N ASP A 37 -0.67 -6.75 -18.99
CA ASP A 37 0.36 -5.75 -18.71
C ASP A 37 -0.24 -4.50 -18.07
N ASP A 38 -1.40 -4.03 -18.56
CA ASP A 38 -2.17 -2.93 -17.98
C ASP A 38 -2.60 -3.24 -16.53
N TYR A 39 -3.06 -4.47 -16.28
CA TYR A 39 -3.44 -4.90 -14.93
C TYR A 39 -2.23 -5.00 -14.01
N LEU A 40 -1.08 -5.49 -14.48
CA LEU A 40 0.14 -5.54 -13.70
C LEU A 40 0.65 -4.15 -13.34
N GLU A 41 0.60 -3.20 -14.27
CA GLU A 41 0.95 -1.80 -14.00
C GLU A 41 0.10 -1.20 -12.88
N ALA A 42 -1.22 -1.42 -12.93
CA ALA A 42 -2.13 -0.98 -11.88
C ALA A 42 -1.83 -1.65 -10.52
N LEU A 43 -1.50 -2.94 -10.52
CA LEU A 43 -1.15 -3.69 -9.30
C LEU A 43 0.18 -3.24 -8.69
N ILE A 44 1.17 -2.90 -9.53
CA ILE A 44 2.44 -2.32 -9.09
C ILE A 44 2.19 -0.97 -8.42
N ALA A 45 1.38 -0.10 -9.03
CA ALA A 45 1.03 1.18 -8.44
C ALA A 45 0.33 1.03 -7.07
N MET A 46 -0.58 0.05 -6.94
CA MET A 46 -1.22 -0.28 -5.67
C MET A 46 -0.23 -0.80 -4.63
N LEU A 47 0.77 -1.58 -5.04
CA LEU A 47 1.80 -2.13 -4.16
C LEU A 47 2.68 -1.02 -3.62
N ASP A 48 3.13 -0.11 -4.47
CA ASP A 48 3.96 1.04 -4.09
C ASP A 48 3.26 1.94 -3.06
N MET A 49 1.97 2.24 -3.28
CA MET A 49 1.18 3.02 -2.32
C MET A 49 1.04 2.29 -0.99
N SER A 50 0.73 0.99 -1.02
CA SER A 50 0.52 0.17 0.18
C SER A 50 1.81 -0.01 1.00
N LEU A 51 2.97 -0.11 0.33
CA LEU A 51 4.28 -0.16 0.99
C LEU A 51 4.61 1.14 1.69
N ARG A 52 4.33 2.29 1.06
CA ARG A 52 4.52 3.62 1.68
C ARG A 52 3.58 3.83 2.87
N ASP A 53 2.32 3.38 2.77
CA ASP A 53 1.36 3.41 3.87
C ASP A 53 1.85 2.58 5.06
N LEU A 54 2.28 1.33 4.81
CA LEU A 54 2.84 0.47 5.86
C LEU A 54 4.11 1.07 6.46
N HIS A 55 5.00 1.63 5.65
CA HIS A 55 6.20 2.31 6.14
C HIS A 55 5.86 3.45 7.09
N GLY A 56 4.95 4.34 6.70
CA GLY A 56 4.49 5.45 7.55
C GLY A 56 3.83 4.97 8.85
N LEU A 57 3.04 3.90 8.78
CA LEU A 57 2.44 3.28 9.97
C LEU A 57 3.50 2.71 10.93
N LEU A 58 4.54 2.06 10.40
CA LEU A 58 5.62 1.48 11.20
C LEU A 58 6.55 2.54 11.79
N GLU A 59 6.75 3.66 11.10
CA GLU A 59 7.45 4.85 11.61
C GLU A 59 6.61 5.66 12.62
N GLY A 60 5.38 5.23 12.94
CA GLY A 60 4.54 5.88 13.94
C GLY A 60 3.86 7.15 13.45
N ASN A 61 3.72 7.36 12.13
CA ASN A 61 3.18 8.58 11.53
C ASN A 61 3.84 9.84 12.09
N GLU A 62 5.16 9.86 12.29
CA GLU A 62 5.87 11.09 12.61
C GLU A 62 5.69 12.07 11.44
N LEU A 63 4.75 13.01 11.59
CA LEU A 63 4.67 14.17 10.72
C LEU A 63 6.03 14.87 10.80
N PRO A 64 6.66 15.22 9.66
CA PRO A 64 7.96 15.86 9.68
C PRO A 64 7.87 17.09 10.57
N GLU A 65 8.72 17.15 11.61
CA GLU A 65 8.75 18.26 12.56
C GLU A 65 8.78 19.57 11.77
N VAL A 66 7.67 20.32 11.81
CA VAL A 66 7.65 21.67 11.24
C VAL A 66 8.55 22.49 12.14
N ARG A 67 9.81 22.64 11.74
CA ARG A 67 10.75 23.57 12.36
C ARG A 67 10.22 24.98 12.10
N HIS A 68 9.44 25.50 13.04
CA HIS A 68 9.14 26.91 13.10
C HIS A 68 10.45 27.65 13.38
N ALA A 69 10.94 28.33 12.35
CA ALA A 69 12.05 29.27 12.42
C ALA A 69 11.67 30.54 13.19
#